data_AF-A0AAE9EX42-F1
#
_entry.id   AF-A0AAE9EX42-F1
#
_cell.length_a   1.000
_cell.length_b   1.000
_cell.length_c   1.000
_cell.angle_alpha   90.00
_cell.angle_beta   90.00
_cell.angle_gamma   90.00
#
_symmetry.space_group_name_H-M   'P 1'
#
loop_
_entity.id
_entity.type
_entity.pdbx_description
1 polymer ?
#
loop_
_entity_poly.entity_id
_entity_poly.type
_entity_poly.pdbx_seq_one_letter_code
_entity_poly.pdbx_strand_id
1 'polypeptide(L)'
;MSSDDTAAKKKQMMQNFLNRKRKIDLKVGEEIQQKTSTSSETIEKDEKEKKKEEKFDKAKKALLFDAKRAKDRAEEMGPQGYLKPKIPSTNKEFLRRTIQSTMPRGKKKK
;
A
#
# COMPACT_ATOMS: atom_id res chain seq x y z
N MET A 1 45.36 -37.97 -12.58
CA MET A 1 45.08 -37.70 -11.15
C MET A 1 44.86 -39.04 -10.47
N SER A 2 45.56 -39.34 -9.38
CA SER A 2 45.55 -40.69 -8.79
C SER A 2 44.24 -40.94 -8.04
N SER A 3 43.80 -42.20 -8.03
CA SER A 3 42.56 -42.62 -7.35
C SER A 3 42.57 -42.32 -5.84
N ASP A 4 43.76 -42.24 -5.24
CA ASP A 4 43.96 -41.99 -3.81
C ASP A 4 43.56 -40.56 -3.39
N ASP A 5 43.74 -39.57 -4.27
CA ASP A 5 43.33 -38.18 -4.02
C ASP A 5 41.81 -38.05 -3.88
N THR A 6 41.04 -38.87 -4.60
CA THR A 6 39.58 -38.85 -4.56
C THR A 6 39.04 -39.44 -3.26
N ALA A 7 39.70 -40.48 -2.73
CA ALA A 7 39.34 -41.11 -1.46
C ALA A 7 39.66 -40.19 -0.27
N ALA A 8 40.80 -39.49 -0.31
CA ALA A 8 41.15 -38.48 0.68
C ALA A 8 40.15 -37.31 0.69
N LYS A 9 39.76 -36.82 -0.49
CA LYS A 9 38.74 -35.75 -0.64
C LYS A 9 37.37 -36.18 -0.12
N LYS A 10 36.96 -37.44 -0.36
CA LYS A 10 35.71 -37.99 0.15
C LYS A 10 35.71 -38.13 1.67
N LYS A 11 36.82 -38.58 2.27
CA LYS A 11 36.99 -38.61 3.74
C LYS A 11 36.95 -37.21 4.34
N GLN A 12 37.59 -36.22 3.71
CA GLN A 12 37.57 -34.83 4.16
C GLN A 12 36.17 -34.23 4.10
N MET A 13 35.39 -34.47 3.04
CA MET A 13 33.99 -34.04 2.95
C MET A 13 33.13 -34.65 4.05
N MET A 14 33.30 -35.94 4.33
CA MET A 14 32.57 -36.63 5.41
C MET A 14 32.92 -36.05 6.78
N GLN A 15 34.20 -35.77 7.04
CA GLN A 15 34.66 -35.13 8.28
C GLN A 15 34.04 -33.73 8.44
N ASN A 16 33.99 -32.94 7.36
CA ASN A 16 33.38 -31.61 7.36
C ASN A 16 31.87 -31.66 7.62
N PHE A 17 31.17 -32.66 7.08
CA PHE A 17 29.74 -32.87 7.33
C PHE A 17 29.46 -33.21 8.80
N LEU A 18 30.22 -34.15 9.37
CA LEU A 18 30.11 -34.53 10.79
C LEU A 18 30.43 -33.35 11.72
N ASN A 19 31.43 -32.53 11.37
CA ASN A 19 31.75 -31.32 12.12
C ASN A 19 30.64 -30.26 12.04
N ARG A 20 29.98 -30.13 10.89
CA ARG A 20 28.85 -29.21 10.71
C ARG A 20 27.62 -29.67 11.51
N LYS A 21 27.33 -30.98 11.51
CA LYS A 21 26.24 -31.56 12.32
C LYS A 21 26.48 -31.39 13.81
N ARG A 22 27.68 -31.72 14.31
CA ARG A 22 28.05 -31.47 15.72
C ARG A 22 27.93 -29.99 16.13
N LYS A 23 28.29 -29.05 15.24
CA LYS A 23 28.09 -27.61 15.48
C LYS A 23 26.62 -27.19 15.49
N ILE A 24 25.75 -27.87 14.74
CA ILE A 24 24.32 -27.62 14.74
C ILE A 24 23.72 -28.14 16.04
N ASP A 25 24.02 -29.39 16.42
CA ASP A 25 23.46 -30.02 17.62
C ASP A 25 23.90 -29.31 18.92
N LEU A 26 25.13 -28.79 18.96
CA LEU A 26 25.61 -27.93 20.06
C LEU A 26 24.95 -26.54 20.08
N LYS A 27 24.50 -26.03 18.94
CA LYS A 27 23.76 -24.75 18.81
C LYS A 27 22.25 -24.91 18.90
N VAL A 28 21.72 -26.13 19.00
CA VAL A 28 20.28 -26.38 19.21
C VAL A 28 19.84 -26.00 20.63
N GLY A 29 20.79 -25.80 21.56
CA GLY A 29 20.50 -25.27 22.90
C GLY A 29 20.54 -23.74 23.03
N GLU A 30 21.12 -23.02 22.06
CA GLU A 30 21.20 -21.55 22.06
C GLU A 30 20.67 -21.03 20.73
N GLU A 31 19.41 -20.60 20.78
CA GLU A 31 18.67 -19.78 19.82
C GLU A 31 19.41 -19.40 18.54
N ILE A 32 19.05 -20.02 17.40
CA ILE A 32 19.17 -19.34 16.11
C ILE A 32 17.92 -19.59 15.29
N GLN A 33 17.07 -18.56 15.28
CA GLN A 33 16.17 -18.24 14.19
C GLN A 33 16.98 -18.17 12.88
N GLN A 34 17.17 -19.30 12.20
CA GLN A 34 17.68 -19.31 10.83
C GLN A 34 16.50 -19.06 9.89
N LYS A 35 16.22 -17.79 9.59
CA LYS A 35 15.41 -17.42 8.43
C LYS A 35 16.20 -17.78 7.18
N THR A 36 15.85 -18.90 6.58
CA THR A 36 16.19 -19.21 5.20
C THR A 36 15.28 -18.37 4.30
N SER A 37 15.89 -17.56 3.42
CA SER A 37 15.22 -16.93 2.26
C SER A 37 13.93 -16.12 2.50
N THR A 38 13.90 -15.17 3.44
CA THR A 38 12.72 -14.28 3.64
C THR A 38 12.95 -12.81 3.28
N SER A 39 14.10 -12.39 2.74
CA SER A 39 14.39 -10.96 2.56
C SER A 39 13.39 -10.26 1.64
N SER A 40 12.93 -10.92 0.58
CA SER A 40 11.88 -10.41 -0.31
C SER A 40 10.52 -10.33 0.39
N GLU A 41 10.13 -11.35 1.14
CA GLU A 41 8.83 -11.36 1.85
C GLU A 41 8.75 -10.34 2.98
N THR A 42 9.85 -10.07 3.71
CA THR A 42 9.87 -9.03 4.75
C THR A 42 9.81 -7.64 4.14
N ILE A 43 10.57 -7.37 3.06
CA ILE A 43 10.52 -6.08 2.37
C ILE A 43 9.12 -5.82 1.79
N GLU A 44 8.49 -6.83 1.18
CA GLU A 44 7.14 -6.71 0.65
C GLU A 44 6.06 -6.50 1.73
N LYS A 45 6.21 -7.09 2.91
CA LYS A 45 5.28 -6.89 4.04
C LYS A 45 5.42 -5.47 4.60
N ASP A 46 6.65 -5.00 4.79
CA ASP A 46 6.94 -3.66 5.29
C ASP A 46 6.45 -2.57 4.32
N GLU A 47 6.58 -2.78 3.01
CA GLU A 47 6.04 -1.87 2.00
C GLU A 47 4.50 -1.88 1.95
N LYS A 48 3.86 -3.04 2.14
CA LYS A 48 2.40 -3.14 2.18
C LYS A 48 1.83 -2.47 3.43
N GLU A 49 2.52 -2.53 4.55
CA GLU A 49 2.12 -1.85 5.79
C GLU A 49 2.26 -0.33 5.69
N LYS A 50 3.40 0.17 5.16
CA LYS A 50 3.56 1.60 4.87
C LYS A 50 2.48 2.15 3.94
N LYS A 51 2.15 1.41 2.86
CA LYS A 51 1.06 1.79 1.94
C LYS A 51 -0.32 1.80 2.60
N LYS A 52 -0.55 0.95 3.62
CA LYS A 52 -1.81 0.96 4.39
C LYS A 52 -1.86 2.16 5.33
N GLU A 53 -0.76 2.47 5.99
CA GLU A 53 -0.63 3.64 6.87
C GLU A 53 -0.82 4.95 6.09
N GLU A 54 -0.19 5.10 4.93
CA GLU A 54 -0.38 6.25 4.04
C GLU A 54 -1.84 6.41 3.58
N LYS A 55 -2.50 5.29 3.24
CA LYS A 55 -3.93 5.30 2.88
C LYS A 55 -4.80 5.72 4.06
N PHE A 56 -4.47 5.25 5.26
CA PHE A 56 -5.18 5.60 6.48
C PHE A 56 -5.04 7.09 6.79
N ASP A 57 -3.83 7.63 6.72
CA ASP A 57 -3.58 9.05 6.92
C ASP A 57 -4.28 9.92 5.87
N LYS A 58 -4.28 9.47 4.61
CA LYS A 58 -5.01 10.16 3.55
C LYS A 58 -6.52 10.15 3.80
N ALA A 59 -7.08 9.03 4.25
CA ALA A 59 -8.49 8.93 4.62
C ALA A 59 -8.82 9.84 5.82
N LYS A 60 -7.99 9.84 6.86
CA LYS A 60 -8.14 10.71 8.03
C LYS A 60 -8.13 12.20 7.64
N LYS A 61 -7.19 12.60 6.77
CA LYS A 61 -7.12 13.97 6.24
C LYS A 61 -8.37 14.34 5.43
N ALA A 62 -8.85 13.44 4.58
CA ALA A 62 -10.06 13.66 3.79
C ALA A 62 -11.29 13.85 4.67
N LEU A 63 -11.47 13.00 5.70
CA LEU A 63 -12.58 13.13 6.65
C LEU A 63 -12.54 14.45 7.42
N LEU A 64 -11.36 14.86 7.91
CA LEU A 64 -11.19 16.13 8.61
C LEU A 64 -11.45 17.33 7.70
N PHE A 65 -11.05 17.26 6.44
CA PHE A 65 -11.32 18.30 5.45
C PHE A 65 -12.81 18.43 5.16
N ASP A 66 -13.50 17.31 4.90
CA ASP A 66 -14.93 17.31 4.63
C ASP A 66 -15.74 17.79 5.83
N ALA A 67 -15.35 17.42 7.06
CA ALA A 67 -15.99 17.91 8.28
C ALA A 67 -15.87 19.44 8.44
N LYS A 68 -14.68 20.00 8.20
CA LYS A 68 -14.48 21.46 8.23
C LYS A 68 -15.32 22.15 7.16
N ARG A 69 -15.26 21.66 5.92
CA ARG A 69 -16.04 22.19 4.81
C ARG A 69 -17.55 22.12 5.05
N ALA A 70 -18.03 21.04 5.68
CA ALA A 70 -19.43 20.87 6.03
C ALA A 70 -19.87 21.86 7.10
N LYS A 71 -19.02 22.10 8.11
CA LYS A 71 -19.24 23.14 9.12
C LYS A 71 -19.32 24.52 8.46
N ASP A 72 -18.31 24.90 7.67
CA ASP A 72 -18.26 26.21 7.01
C ASP A 72 -19.50 26.44 6.13
N ARG A 73 -19.89 25.42 5.34
CA ARG A 73 -21.11 25.47 4.52
C ARG A 73 -22.37 25.60 5.38
N ALA A 74 -22.45 24.91 6.51
CA ALA A 74 -23.61 25.01 7.39
C ALA A 74 -23.72 26.40 8.02
N GLU A 75 -22.60 27.04 8.35
CA GLU A 75 -22.57 28.42 8.86
C GLU A 75 -22.92 29.43 7.76
N GLU A 76 -22.38 29.28 6.56
CA GLU A 76 -22.58 30.21 5.44
C GLU A 76 -23.99 30.10 4.82
N MET A 77 -24.45 28.87 4.56
CA MET A 77 -25.69 28.61 3.80
C MET A 77 -26.87 28.19 4.68
N GLY A 78 -26.62 27.88 5.96
CA GLY A 78 -27.66 27.43 6.89
C GLY A 78 -28.35 26.13 6.45
N PRO A 79 -29.58 25.88 6.96
CA PRO A 79 -30.40 24.72 6.59
C PRO A 79 -30.67 24.62 5.08
N GLN A 80 -30.62 25.75 4.36
CA GLN A 80 -30.88 25.82 2.93
C GLN A 80 -29.82 25.09 2.09
N GLY A 81 -28.58 24.98 2.57
CA GLY A 81 -27.51 24.26 1.88
C GLY A 81 -27.73 22.74 1.77
N TYR A 82 -28.58 22.18 2.63
CA TYR A 82 -28.94 20.76 2.64
C TYR A 82 -30.30 20.48 2.01
N LEU A 83 -31.15 21.50 1.87
CA LEU A 83 -32.44 21.39 1.24
C LEU A 83 -32.27 21.38 -0.29
N LYS A 84 -32.92 20.41 -0.95
CA LYS A 84 -33.02 20.42 -2.41
C LYS A 84 -33.69 21.74 -2.83
N PRO A 85 -33.06 22.55 -3.69
CA PRO A 85 -33.67 23.80 -4.13
C PRO A 85 -35.00 23.48 -4.82
N LYS A 86 -36.03 24.27 -4.51
CA LYS A 86 -37.36 24.17 -5.13
C LYS A 86 -37.28 24.67 -6.56
N ILE A 87 -36.64 23.89 -7.42
CA ILE A 87 -36.64 24.13 -8.86
C ILE A 87 -38.05 23.83 -9.39
N PRO A 88 -38.68 24.75 -10.12
CA PRO A 88 -39.90 24.43 -10.84
C PRO A 88 -39.63 23.24 -11.77
N SER A 89 -40.64 22.41 -12.02
CA SER A 89 -40.54 21.33 -12.99
C SER A 89 -40.22 21.92 -14.36
N THR A 90 -38.95 21.90 -14.73
CA THR A 90 -38.45 22.42 -16.00
C THR A 90 -38.03 21.24 -16.87
N ASN A 91 -38.09 21.43 -18.18
CA ASN A 91 -37.52 20.44 -19.10
C ASN A 91 -36.00 20.36 -18.85
N LYS A 92 -35.55 19.22 -18.31
CA LYS A 92 -34.14 19.00 -17.95
C LYS A 92 -33.21 19.22 -19.14
N GLU A 93 -33.66 18.91 -20.35
CA GLU A 93 -32.88 19.11 -21.57
C GLU A 93 -32.71 20.59 -21.93
N PHE A 94 -33.77 21.39 -21.74
CA PHE A 94 -33.67 22.84 -21.90
C PHE A 94 -32.67 23.44 -20.91
N LEU A 95 -32.80 23.11 -19.63
CA LEU A 95 -31.90 23.62 -18.59
C LEU A 95 -30.43 23.21 -18.85
N ARG A 96 -30.20 21.94 -19.22
CA ARG A 96 -28.87 21.44 -19.60
C ARG A 96 -28.26 22.23 -20.74
N ARG A 97 -29.01 22.46 -21.83
CA ARG A 97 -28.55 23.24 -22.99
C ARG A 97 -28.23 24.69 -22.61
N THR A 98 -29.08 25.30 -21.78
CA THR A 98 -28.85 26.67 -21.30
C THR A 98 -27.55 26.78 -20.51
N ILE A 99 -27.31 25.88 -19.54
CA ILE A 99 -26.07 25.87 -18.76
C ILE A 99 -24.85 25.62 -19.67
N GLN A 100 -24.95 24.70 -20.63
CA GLN A 100 -23.86 24.44 -21.58
C GLN A 100 -23.56 25.63 -22.49
N SER A 101 -24.57 26.43 -22.82
CA SER A 101 -24.39 27.62 -23.65
C SER A 101 -23.62 28.72 -22.94
N THR A 102 -23.77 28.83 -21.62
CA THR A 102 -23.13 29.86 -20.79
C THR A 102 -21.78 29.44 -20.23
N MET A 103 -21.44 28.14 -20.23
CA MET A 103 -20.13 27.68 -19.79
C MET A 103 -19.01 28.12 -20.76
N PRO A 104 -17.87 28.63 -20.25
CA PRO A 104 -16.76 29.04 -21.08
C PRO A 104 -16.24 27.82 -21.85
N ARG A 105 -16.33 27.86 -23.18
CA ARG A 105 -15.76 26.83 -24.03
C ARG A 105 -14.23 26.94 -23.91
N GLY A 106 -13.63 26.05 -23.12
CA GLY A 106 -12.19 26.00 -22.93
C GLY A 106 -11.48 26.04 -24.28
N LYS A 107 -10.44 26.89 -24.39
CA LYS A 107 -9.66 27.03 -25.64
C LYS A 107 -9.19 25.65 -26.07
N LYS A 108 -9.60 25.19 -27.25
CA LYS A 108 -9.01 24.01 -27.88
C LYS A 108 -7.51 24.26 -27.98
N LYS A 109 -6.70 23.47 -27.28
CA LYS A 109 -5.26 23.47 -27.50
C LYS A 109 -5.07 22.98 -28.94
N LYS A 110 -4.49 23.85 -29.78
CA LYS A 110 -4.05 23.51 -31.12
C LYS A 110 -2.92 22.49 -31.04
#